data_AF-A0A5R2N1J9-F1
#
_entry.id   AF-A0A5R2N1J9-F1
#
_cell.length_a   1.000
_cell.length_b   1.000
_cell.length_c   1.000
_cell.angle_alpha   90.00
_cell.angle_beta   90.00
_cell.angle_gamma   90.00
#
_symmetry.space_group_name_H-M   'P 1'
#
loop_
_entity.id
_entity.type
_entity.pdbx_description
1 polymer ?
#
loop_
_entity_poly.entity_id
_entity_poly.type
_entity_poly.pdbx_seq_one_letter_code
_entity_poly.pdbx_strand_id
1 'polypeptide(L)'
;QLSYNNINDTDAAFELAGEFDPNRSAAVAIIKHANPCGVAEGASLKAAYAKALACDPVSAFGGIVALNRTLDAEAAQEIMKTFTEVIIAPDATDEAAAIIAAKKNLRLLVTGGLPDPRTAGTTVKSVAGGLLVQGRDNAV
;
A
#
# COMPACT_ATOMS: atom_id res chain seq x y z
N GLN A 1 -11.81 -1.12 -12.41
CA GLN A 1 -11.15 0.09 -12.91
C GLN A 1 -10.71 0.92 -11.71
N LEU A 2 -9.58 1.63 -11.80
CA LEU A 2 -9.10 2.53 -10.74
C LEU A 2 -9.60 3.96 -11.01
N SER A 3 -10.00 4.66 -9.95
CA SER A 3 -10.25 6.12 -10.04
C SER A 3 -8.93 6.88 -9.96
N TYR A 4 -8.96 8.17 -10.34
CA TYR A 4 -7.82 9.08 -10.17
C TYR A 4 -7.28 9.08 -8.73
N ASN A 5 -8.18 9.20 -7.74
CA ASN A 5 -7.81 9.21 -6.34
C ASN A 5 -7.23 7.86 -5.90
N ASN A 6 -7.71 6.74 -6.46
CA ASN A 6 -7.11 5.46 -6.14
C ASN A 6 -5.68 5.36 -6.64
N ILE A 7 -5.38 5.86 -7.83
CA ILE A 7 -4.01 5.85 -8.35
C ILE A 7 -3.11 6.67 -7.42
N ASN A 8 -3.52 7.89 -7.08
CA ASN A 8 -2.76 8.78 -6.20
C ASN A 8 -2.52 8.19 -4.80
N ASP A 9 -3.57 7.64 -4.17
CA ASP A 9 -3.45 7.04 -2.84
C ASP A 9 -2.66 5.71 -2.88
N THR A 10 -2.73 4.97 -3.99
CA THR A 10 -1.98 3.72 -4.19
C THR A 10 -0.50 3.99 -4.33
N ASP A 11 -0.12 5.03 -5.08
CA ASP A 11 1.27 5.45 -5.24
C ASP A 11 1.89 5.81 -3.89
N ALA A 12 1.21 6.65 -3.10
CA ALA A 12 1.64 7.00 -1.75
C ALA A 12 1.78 5.78 -0.83
N ALA A 13 0.85 4.81 -0.93
CA ALA A 13 0.89 3.59 -0.13
C ALA A 13 2.06 2.68 -0.54
N PHE A 14 2.28 2.53 -1.85
CA PHE A 14 3.31 1.68 -2.43
C PHE A 14 4.71 2.21 -2.12
N GLU A 15 4.93 3.52 -2.27
CA GLU A 15 6.18 4.18 -1.92
C GLU A 15 6.49 4.01 -0.42
N LEU A 16 5.51 4.28 0.47
CA LEU A 16 5.71 4.11 1.91
C LEU A 16 5.98 2.65 2.32
N ALA A 17 5.33 1.67 1.70
CA ALA A 17 5.61 0.26 1.97
C ALA A 17 7.03 -0.14 1.51
N GLY A 18 7.54 0.47 0.44
CA GLY A 18 8.89 0.24 -0.09
C GLY A 18 10.02 0.74 0.81
N GLU A 19 9.75 1.64 1.75
CA GLU A 19 10.72 2.14 2.75
C GLU A 19 11.19 1.03 3.72
N PHE A 20 10.49 -0.10 3.79
CA PHE A 20 10.78 -1.20 4.73
C PHE A 20 11.35 -2.42 4.02
N ASP A 21 12.57 -2.83 4.39
CA ASP A 21 13.24 -4.01 3.83
C ASP A 21 12.41 -5.29 4.04
N PRO A 22 11.89 -5.91 2.96
CA PRO A 22 11.06 -7.10 3.06
C PRO A 22 11.82 -8.32 3.57
N ASN A 23 13.16 -8.35 3.54
CA ASN A 23 13.93 -9.44 4.13
C ASN A 23 14.03 -9.32 5.66
N ARG A 24 13.90 -8.10 6.19
CA ARG A 24 13.99 -7.82 7.63
C ARG A 24 12.64 -8.00 8.32
N SER A 25 11.56 -7.49 7.74
CA SER A 25 10.24 -7.51 8.38
C SER A 25 9.10 -7.48 7.35
N ALA A 26 7.92 -7.93 7.78
CA ALA A 26 6.69 -7.67 7.04
C ALA A 26 6.20 -6.28 7.41
N ALA A 27 5.88 -5.44 6.43
CA ALA A 27 5.37 -4.09 6.63
C ALA A 27 4.05 -3.88 5.87
N VAL A 28 3.15 -3.14 6.50
CA VAL A 28 1.87 -2.75 5.92
C VAL A 28 1.65 -1.27 6.14
N ALA A 29 1.29 -0.56 5.07
CA ALA A 29 0.88 0.84 5.08
C ALA A 29 -0.60 0.96 4.70
N ILE A 30 -1.34 1.81 5.42
CA ILE A 30 -2.74 2.13 5.16
C ILE A 30 -2.84 3.63 4.88
N ILE A 31 -3.27 3.97 3.67
CA ILE A 31 -3.42 5.34 3.18
C ILE A 31 -4.89 5.70 3.01
N LYS A 32 -5.22 6.96 3.35
CA LYS A 32 -6.49 7.58 3.04
C LYS A 32 -6.25 9.03 2.60
N HIS A 33 -6.74 9.42 1.42
CA HIS A 33 -6.60 10.79 0.90
C HIS A 33 -5.14 11.26 0.89
N ALA A 34 -4.25 10.43 0.33
CA ALA A 34 -2.80 10.62 0.25
C ALA A 34 -2.05 10.75 1.60
N ASN A 35 -2.70 10.47 2.73
CA ASN A 35 -2.09 10.55 4.06
C ASN A 35 -2.06 9.16 4.72
N PRO A 36 -0.96 8.79 5.41
CA PRO A 36 -0.93 7.55 6.18
C PRO A 36 -1.80 7.66 7.43
N CYS A 37 -2.77 6.77 7.55
CA CYS A 37 -3.56 6.59 8.77
C CYS A 37 -3.05 5.41 9.62
N GLY A 38 -2.14 4.59 9.08
CA GLY A 38 -1.45 3.55 9.84
C GLY A 38 -0.30 2.95 9.05
N VAL A 39 0.83 2.69 9.72
CA VAL A 39 1.96 1.93 9.16
C VAL A 39 2.59 1.12 10.29
N ALA A 40 2.96 -0.13 10.01
CA ALA A 40 3.61 -0.97 11.01
C ALA A 40 4.42 -2.12 10.40
N GLU A 41 5.47 -2.51 11.13
CA GLU A 41 6.22 -3.75 10.92
C GLU A 41 5.71 -4.89 11.83
N GLY A 42 5.80 -6.13 11.35
CA GLY A 42 5.39 -7.34 12.05
C GLY A 42 6.15 -8.58 11.60
N ALA A 43 5.97 -9.67 12.36
CA ALA A 43 6.53 -10.98 12.01
C ALA A 43 5.84 -11.60 10.77
N SER A 44 4.59 -11.20 10.50
CA SER A 44 3.80 -11.58 9.33
C SER A 44 3.00 -10.38 8.83
N LEU A 45 2.50 -10.44 7.59
CA LEU A 45 1.67 -9.38 7.02
C LEU A 45 0.38 -9.18 7.81
N LYS A 46 -0.23 -10.26 8.31
CA LYS A 46 -1.38 -10.19 9.22
C LYS A 46 -1.05 -9.43 10.51
N ALA A 47 0.09 -9.72 11.14
CA ALA A 47 0.51 -9.03 12.35
C ALA A 47 0.83 -7.54 12.10
N ALA A 48 1.47 -7.23 10.97
CA ALA A 48 1.74 -5.86 10.54
C ALA A 48 0.44 -5.09 10.27
N TYR A 49 -0.51 -5.67 9.52
CA TYR A 49 -1.81 -5.07 9.23
C TYR A 49 -2.60 -4.78 10.52
N ALA A 50 -2.67 -5.74 11.44
CA ALA A 50 -3.38 -5.54 12.71
C ALA A 50 -2.83 -4.36 13.52
N LYS A 51 -1.50 -4.19 13.55
CA LYS A 51 -0.86 -3.04 14.20
C LYS A 51 -1.12 -1.73 13.45
N ALA A 52 -1.01 -1.72 12.13
CA ALA A 52 -1.27 -0.53 11.32
C ALA A 52 -2.73 -0.07 11.47
N LEU A 53 -3.69 -1.01 11.43
CA LEU A 53 -5.11 -0.74 11.62
C LEU A 53 -5.42 -0.19 13.03
N ALA A 54 -4.69 -0.63 14.05
CA ALA A 54 -4.86 -0.14 15.42
C ALA A 54 -4.47 1.34 15.60
N CYS A 55 -3.74 1.94 14.65
CA CYS A 55 -3.38 3.35 14.70
C CYS A 55 -4.60 4.26 14.53
N ASP A 56 -5.41 4.03 13.48
CA ASP A 56 -6.66 4.73 13.23
C ASP A 56 -7.64 3.85 12.42
N PRO A 57 -8.45 3.03 13.10
CA PRO A 57 -9.39 2.14 12.43
C PRO A 57 -10.54 2.89 11.75
N VAL A 58 -10.82 4.13 12.16
CA VAL A 58 -11.90 4.94 11.57
C VAL A 58 -11.46 5.44 10.19
N SER A 59 -10.27 6.04 10.10
CA SER A 59 -9.74 6.52 8.82
C SER A 59 -9.36 5.39 7.86
N ALA A 60 -8.98 4.22 8.38
CA ALA A 60 -8.65 3.04 7.57
C ALA A 60 -9.85 2.49 6.76
N PHE A 61 -11.09 2.82 7.16
CA PHE A 61 -12.29 2.38 6.42
C PHE A 61 -12.33 3.00 5.02
N GLY A 62 -12.31 2.13 4.00
CA GLY A 62 -12.21 2.51 2.59
C GLY A 62 -10.84 3.09 2.23
N GLY A 63 -9.79 2.73 2.97
CA GLY A 63 -8.41 3.09 2.65
C GLY A 63 -7.81 2.19 1.57
N ILE A 64 -6.54 2.48 1.26
CA ILE A 64 -5.67 1.66 0.41
C ILE A 64 -4.62 0.99 1.28
N VAL A 65 -4.43 -0.31 1.09
CA VAL A 65 -3.50 -1.12 1.87
C VAL A 65 -2.34 -1.54 0.96
N ALA A 66 -1.12 -1.17 1.32
CA ALA A 66 0.09 -1.62 0.65
C ALA A 66 0.88 -2.59 1.54
N LEU A 67 1.42 -3.64 0.93
CA LEU A 67 2.19 -4.69 1.58
C LEU A 67 3.57 -4.79 0.95
N ASN A 68 4.61 -4.97 1.77
CA ASN A 68 5.99 -5.12 1.28
C ASN A 68 6.37 -6.56 0.90
N ARG A 69 5.47 -7.54 1.06
CA ARG A 69 5.70 -8.96 0.73
C ARG A 69 4.51 -9.54 -0.03
N THR A 70 4.69 -10.74 -0.60
CA THR A 70 3.62 -11.52 -1.22
C THR A 70 2.43 -11.64 -0.28
N LEU A 71 1.26 -11.23 -0.74
CA LEU A 71 0.02 -11.31 0.02
C LEU A 71 -0.40 -12.78 0.16
N ASP A 72 -0.49 -13.24 1.41
CA ASP A 72 -0.98 -14.57 1.77
C ASP A 72 -2.46 -14.58 2.17
N ALA A 73 -3.03 -15.78 2.28
CA ALA A 73 -4.43 -15.98 2.63
C ALA A 73 -4.80 -15.44 4.02
N GLU A 74 -3.90 -15.52 5.00
CA GLU A 74 -4.17 -15.06 6.37
C GLU A 74 -4.30 -13.54 6.44
N ALA A 75 -3.38 -12.82 5.78
CA ALA A 75 -3.42 -11.37 5.66
C ALA A 75 -4.62 -10.92 4.83
N ALA A 76 -4.91 -11.60 3.71
CA ALA A 76 -6.08 -11.31 2.88
C ALA A 76 -7.39 -11.41 3.70
N GLN A 77 -7.57 -12.49 4.47
CA GLN A 77 -8.74 -12.66 5.33
C GLN A 77 -8.86 -11.55 6.40
N GLU A 78 -7.75 -11.14 6.98
CA GLU A 78 -7.73 -10.08 7.99
C GLU A 78 -8.13 -8.73 7.38
N ILE A 79 -7.55 -8.35 6.24
CA ILE A 79 -7.84 -7.11 5.54
C ILE A 79 -9.33 -7.04 5.14
N MET A 80 -9.89 -8.17 4.71
CA MET A 80 -11.27 -8.27 4.24
C MET A 80 -12.34 -8.03 5.32
N LYS A 81 -11.96 -8.01 6.60
CA LYS A 81 -12.85 -7.62 7.70
C LYS A 81 -13.18 -6.12 7.69
N THR A 82 -12.28 -5.31 7.14
CA THR A 82 -12.47 -3.87 6.95
C THR A 82 -12.87 -3.61 5.50
N PHE A 83 -13.71 -2.62 5.25
CA PHE A 83 -13.92 -2.16 3.88
C PHE A 83 -12.61 -1.55 3.37
N THR A 84 -12.03 -2.10 2.31
CA THR A 84 -10.80 -1.62 1.67
C THR A 84 -11.09 -1.38 0.20
N GLU A 85 -10.54 -0.30 -0.36
CA GLU A 85 -10.75 0.02 -1.78
C GLU A 85 -9.73 -0.66 -2.69
N VAL A 86 -8.46 -0.61 -2.31
CA VAL A 86 -7.33 -1.17 -3.07
C VAL A 86 -6.38 -1.89 -2.13
N ILE A 87 -5.88 -3.04 -2.58
CA ILE A 87 -4.73 -3.73 -2.00
C ILE A 87 -3.63 -3.74 -3.06
N ILE A 88 -2.42 -3.35 -2.71
CA ILE A 88 -1.23 -3.43 -3.57
C ILE A 88 -0.11 -4.21 -2.90
N ALA A 89 0.47 -5.16 -3.62
CA ALA A 89 1.53 -6.04 -3.13
C ALA A 89 2.48 -6.43 -4.27
N PRO A 90 3.73 -6.85 -3.98
CA PRO A 90 4.65 -7.36 -4.99
C PRO A 90 4.11 -8.62 -5.68
N ASP A 91 3.36 -9.46 -4.97
CA ASP A 91 2.71 -10.66 -5.48
C ASP A 91 1.54 -11.08 -4.56
N ALA A 92 0.75 -12.08 -4.96
CA ALA A 92 -0.31 -12.67 -4.15
C ALA A 92 -0.41 -14.18 -4.41
N THR A 93 -0.70 -14.97 -3.37
CA THR A 93 -1.01 -16.39 -3.57
C THR A 93 -2.36 -16.58 -4.24
N ASP A 94 -2.57 -17.73 -4.90
CA ASP A 94 -3.83 -18.07 -5.55
C ASP A 94 -5.01 -18.04 -4.56
N GLU A 95 -4.78 -18.49 -3.32
CA GLU A 95 -5.78 -18.46 -2.26
C GLU A 95 -6.13 -17.02 -1.86
N ALA A 96 -5.12 -16.14 -1.72
CA ALA A 96 -5.34 -14.73 -1.41
C ALA A 96 -6.11 -14.01 -2.52
N ALA A 97 -5.76 -14.27 -3.79
CA ALA A 97 -6.45 -13.74 -4.94
C ALA A 97 -7.92 -14.21 -5.00
N ALA A 98 -8.18 -15.49 -4.70
CA ALA A 98 -9.53 -16.04 -4.63
C ALA A 98 -10.38 -15.41 -3.51
N ILE A 99 -9.78 -15.17 -2.33
CA ILE A 99 -10.43 -14.48 -1.21
C ILE A 99 -10.84 -13.06 -1.62
N ILE A 100 -9.93 -12.31 -2.26
CA ILE A 100 -10.20 -10.94 -2.69
C ILE A 100 -11.24 -10.89 -3.81
N ALA A 101 -11.20 -11.83 -4.76
CA ALA A 101 -12.14 -11.91 -5.87
C ALA A 101 -13.61 -12.04 -5.41
N ALA A 102 -13.86 -12.54 -4.20
CA ALA A 102 -15.19 -12.57 -3.60
C ALA A 102 -15.79 -11.17 -3.34
N LYS A 103 -14.99 -10.10 -3.30
CA LYS A 103 -15.45 -8.71 -3.17
C LYS A 103 -15.38 -8.00 -4.52
N LYS A 104 -16.53 -7.93 -5.20
CA LYS A 104 -16.69 -7.35 -6.56
C LYS A 104 -15.99 -6.01 -6.81
N ASN A 105 -15.91 -5.14 -5.80
CA ASN A 105 -15.37 -3.78 -5.95
C ASN A 105 -13.99 -3.58 -5.33
N LEU A 106 -13.39 -4.61 -4.72
CA LEU A 106 -12.03 -4.54 -4.19
C LEU A 106 -11.04 -4.77 -5.34
N ARG A 107 -10.02 -3.91 -5.43
CA ARG A 107 -8.98 -4.00 -6.46
C ARG A 107 -7.72 -4.58 -5.83
N LEU A 108 -7.21 -5.67 -6.39
CA LEU A 108 -5.89 -6.20 -6.09
C LEU A 108 -4.92 -5.79 -7.20
N LEU A 109 -3.80 -5.18 -6.84
CA LEU A 109 -2.72 -4.81 -7.75
C LEU A 109 -1.47 -5.60 -7.39
N VAL A 110 -0.93 -6.31 -8.37
CA VAL A 110 0.33 -7.06 -8.27
C VAL A 110 1.38 -6.34 -9.09
N THR A 111 2.47 -5.91 -8.46
CA THR A 111 3.50 -5.07 -9.08
C THR A 111 4.73 -5.84 -9.56
N GLY A 112 4.91 -7.10 -9.13
CA GLY A 112 6.10 -7.91 -9.40
C GLY A 112 7.34 -7.53 -8.57
N GLY A 113 7.24 -6.49 -7.74
CA GLY A 113 8.34 -5.97 -6.93
C GLY A 113 7.93 -4.74 -6.13
N LEU A 114 8.87 -4.19 -5.36
CA LEU A 114 8.70 -2.96 -4.59
C LEU A 114 9.39 -1.78 -5.27
N PRO A 115 8.98 -0.53 -4.98
CA PRO A 115 9.79 0.61 -5.39
C PRO A 115 11.08 0.59 -4.56
N ASP A 116 12.20 0.95 -5.19
CA ASP A 116 13.45 1.17 -4.47
C ASP A 116 13.52 2.64 -4.02
N PRO A 117 13.49 2.92 -2.70
CA PRO A 117 13.50 4.29 -2.20
C PRO A 117 14.80 5.04 -2.52
N ARG A 118 15.89 4.33 -2.83
CA ARG A 118 17.20 4.92 -3.17
C ARG A 118 17.35 5.22 -4.66
N THR A 119 16.47 4.69 -5.50
CA THR A 119 16.53 4.92 -6.94
C THR A 119 16.40 6.42 -7.24
N ALA A 120 17.39 6.96 -7.95
CA ALA A 120 17.33 8.34 -8.41
C ALA A 120 16.16 8.52 -9.38
N GLY A 121 15.48 9.66 -9.27
CA GLY A 121 14.33 9.95 -10.11
C GLY A 121 13.99 11.43 -10.08
N THR A 122 12.89 11.77 -10.76
CA THR A 122 12.40 13.14 -10.86
C THR A 122 11.00 13.21 -10.27
N THR A 123 10.77 14.16 -9.37
CA THR A 123 9.44 14.51 -8.87
C THR A 123 8.94 15.75 -9.60
N VAL A 124 7.73 15.68 -10.15
CA VAL A 124 7.06 16.79 -10.81
C VAL A 124 5.85 17.21 -9.98
N LYS A 125 5.75 18.50 -9.64
CA LYS A 125 4.60 19.08 -8.94
C LYS A 125 3.95 20.16 -9.78
N SER A 126 2.69 19.98 -10.15
CA SER A 126 1.91 21.01 -10.83
C SER A 126 1.70 22.23 -9.92
N VAL A 127 1.83 23.43 -10.49
CA VAL A 127 1.54 24.71 -9.83
C VAL A 127 0.69 25.57 -10.78
N ALA A 128 0.06 26.63 -10.26
CA ALA A 128 -0.70 27.53 -11.14
C ALA A 128 0.22 28.11 -12.23
N GLY A 129 -0.10 27.85 -13.49
CA GLY A 129 0.67 28.34 -14.64
C GLY A 129 1.95 27.57 -14.97
N GLY A 130 2.23 26.43 -14.35
CA GLY A 130 3.44 25.66 -14.68
C GLY A 130 3.65 24.40 -13.82
N LEU A 131 4.91 24.00 -13.70
CA LEU A 131 5.33 22.83 -12.92
C LEU A 131 6.69 23.08 -12.26
N LEU A 132 6.89 22.45 -11.10
CA LEU A 132 8.18 22.34 -10.42
C LEU A 132 8.78 20.97 -10.72
N VAL A 133 10.09 20.92 -10.97
CA VAL A 133 10.84 19.68 -11.21
C VAL A 133 12.00 19.63 -10.22
N GLN A 134 12.11 18.54 -9.48
CA GLN A 134 13.24 18.30 -8.58
C GLN A 134 13.68 16.84 -8.64
N GLY A 135 14.87 16.55 -8.11
CA GLY A 135 15.26 15.17 -7.83
C GLY A 135 14.34 14.56 -6.78
N ARG A 136 14.07 13.26 -6.90
CA ARG A 136 13.36 12.49 -5.88
C ARG A 136 14.17 12.52 -4.58
N ASP A 137 13.48 12.63 -3.45
CA ASP A 137 14.12 12.43 -2.15
C ASP A 137 14.48 10.95 -2.01
N ASN A 138 15.77 10.64 -2.05
CA ASN A 138 16.29 9.27 -2.10
C ASN A 138 17.45 9.04 -1.12
N ALA A 139 17.56 9.89 -0.10
CA ALA A 139 18.64 9.84 0.89
C ALA A 139 18.36 8.88 2.07
N VAL A 140 17.70 7.75 1.81
CA VAL A 140 17.15 6.81 2.81
C VAL A 140 18.14 5.73 3.27
#